data_AF-A0A7J4QK87-F1
#
_entry.id   AF-A0A7J4QK87-F1
#
_cell.length_a   1.000
_cell.length_b   1.000
_cell.length_c   1.000
_cell.angle_alpha   90.00
_cell.angle_beta   90.00
_cell.angle_gamma   90.00
#
_symmetry.space_group_name_H-M   'P 1'
#
loop_
_entity.id
_entity.type
_entity.pdbx_description
1 polymer ?
#
loop_
_entity_poly.entity_id
_entity_poly.type
_entity_poly.pdbx_seq_one_letter_code
_entity_poly.pdbx_strand_id
1 'polypeptide(L)'
;MDTIIFEQTIAGKKVRCIFIFGWYSKKRYEYDFLEFAKFHKEKKTRGDFIDYHLLKVREFKDIPYSYFRDYAARLFSESIFHMITEYPNLIISDELNIQIVMRRIPHWDYSFDSFDERFDERNACFNASGMWFLTNIVAPFKYMGRIEYTVIARYFLHELAHFVDIAEKRLAWDIGGKYEAKIVKMIGKTSAYSIVCLYNMLFNLREEGLAEFLARAASPEFNISGKAAQEFNLNLLELTKKITKKEATGFYVQRIGYRNLRLAGEYAIGRNMCLTIALAAVGFFSEFGNAPLAGRNAGRINLYFTVRCGKERWQTSTGEHPNKDPRKSINGLLEEGKEFYLYGIPAGLVTKAIEIIRPTNHYVFVRLYEMACDALHIAEENRMMTRKRFYRLVQVAKMKYEMQRKKDLEKGGFAYIPQENLPDINEQERIAELL
;
A
#
# COMPACT_ATOMS: atom_id res chain seq x y z
N MET A 1 30.43 15.90 -12.96
CA MET A 1 29.09 15.62 -13.52
C MET A 1 28.20 15.20 -12.38
N ASP A 2 27.22 16.03 -12.07
CA ASP A 2 26.27 15.82 -10.97
C ASP A 2 25.01 15.10 -11.45
N THR A 3 24.95 14.76 -12.73
CA THR A 3 23.83 14.05 -13.35
C THR A 3 24.37 12.92 -14.23
N ILE A 4 23.73 11.75 -14.19
CA ILE A 4 23.97 10.61 -15.08
C ILE A 4 22.65 10.28 -15.78
N ILE A 5 22.68 10.08 -17.09
CA ILE A 5 21.49 9.82 -17.91
C ILE A 5 21.66 8.51 -18.65
N PHE A 6 20.64 7.66 -18.58
CA PHE A 6 20.47 6.48 -19.42
C PHE A 6 19.17 6.61 -20.21
N GLU A 7 19.14 6.06 -21.41
CA GLU A 7 18.00 6.19 -22.33
C GLU A 7 17.76 4.88 -23.06
N GLN A 8 16.49 4.49 -23.19
CA GLN A 8 16.05 3.35 -23.98
C GLN A 8 14.70 3.65 -24.65
N THR A 9 14.46 3.03 -25.81
CA THR A 9 13.13 3.01 -26.43
C THR A 9 12.41 1.74 -26.02
N ILE A 10 11.22 1.87 -25.42
CA ILE A 10 10.40 0.76 -24.92
C ILE A 10 8.99 0.92 -25.50
N ALA A 11 8.47 -0.11 -26.17
CA ALA A 11 7.17 -0.09 -26.83
C ALA A 11 6.94 1.13 -27.75
N GLY A 12 7.99 1.55 -28.48
CA GLY A 12 7.96 2.73 -29.37
C GLY A 12 8.01 4.08 -28.65
N LYS A 13 8.04 4.09 -27.31
CA LYS A 13 8.10 5.29 -26.47
C LYS A 13 9.49 5.49 -25.91
N LYS A 14 9.85 6.74 -25.66
CA LYS A 14 11.16 7.14 -25.16
C LYS A 14 11.18 7.13 -23.64
N VAL A 15 12.12 6.41 -23.02
CA VAL A 15 12.27 6.35 -21.56
C VAL A 15 13.67 6.78 -21.16
N ARG A 16 13.78 7.78 -20.29
CA ARG A 16 15.06 8.25 -19.74
C ARG A 16 15.12 8.04 -18.23
N CYS A 17 16.22 7.51 -17.73
CA CYS A 17 16.55 7.45 -16.31
C CYS A 17 17.62 8.52 -16.02
N ILE A 18 17.29 9.51 -15.20
CA ILE A 18 18.10 10.69 -14.91
C ILE A 18 18.44 10.68 -13.43
N PHE A 19 19.67 10.32 -13.09
CA PHE A 19 20.16 10.32 -11.70
C PHE A 19 20.82 11.65 -11.38
N ILE A 20 20.34 12.35 -10.34
CA ILE A 20 20.82 13.67 -9.93
C ILE A 20 21.48 13.55 -8.56
N PHE A 21 22.79 13.73 -8.53
CA PHE A 21 23.67 13.60 -7.35
C PHE A 21 24.10 14.96 -6.76
N GLY A 22 23.65 16.09 -7.31
CA GLY A 22 24.06 17.42 -6.84
C GLY A 22 23.85 17.65 -5.34
N TRP A 23 22.84 16.98 -4.75
CA TRP A 23 22.53 17.04 -3.32
C TRP A 23 23.13 15.89 -2.50
N TYR A 24 23.96 15.05 -3.09
CA TYR A 24 24.62 13.93 -2.44
C TYR A 24 26.10 13.89 -2.79
N SER A 25 26.84 14.92 -2.36
CA SER A 25 28.27 15.04 -2.62
C SER A 25 29.09 13.90 -1.98
N LYS A 26 30.34 13.75 -2.43
CA LYS A 26 31.32 12.80 -1.87
C LYS A 26 31.36 12.85 -0.34
N LYS A 27 31.40 14.04 0.26
CA LYS A 27 31.42 14.24 1.70
C LYS A 27 30.16 13.67 2.38
N ARG A 28 28.97 13.88 1.78
CA ARG A 28 27.69 13.35 2.31
C ARG A 28 27.66 11.82 2.24
N TYR A 29 28.12 11.27 1.13
CA TYR A 29 28.29 9.84 0.96
C TYR A 29 29.22 9.24 2.02
N GLU A 30 30.38 9.85 2.27
CA GLU A 30 31.34 9.37 3.28
C GLU A 30 30.72 9.33 4.68
N TYR A 31 29.92 10.34 5.05
CA TYR A 31 29.18 10.31 6.32
C TYR A 31 28.16 9.17 6.38
N ASP A 32 27.32 9.00 5.35
CA ASP A 32 26.31 7.95 5.33
C ASP A 32 26.96 6.56 5.29
N PHE A 33 28.09 6.40 4.61
CA PHE A 33 28.86 5.15 4.60
C PHE A 33 29.43 4.80 5.98
N LEU A 34 29.95 5.79 6.71
CA LEU A 34 30.43 5.61 8.08
C LEU A 34 29.29 5.24 9.04
N GLU A 35 28.15 5.91 8.92
CA GLU A 35 26.95 5.58 9.70
C GLU A 35 26.46 4.16 9.39
N PHE A 36 26.35 3.81 8.11
CA PHE A 36 26.00 2.47 7.62
C PHE A 36 26.95 1.40 8.18
N ALA A 37 28.27 1.59 8.05
CA ALA A 37 29.26 0.64 8.55
C ALA A 37 29.17 0.47 10.08
N LYS A 38 28.96 1.56 10.83
CA LYS A 38 28.76 1.53 12.28
C LYS A 38 27.51 0.75 12.67
N PHE A 39 26.38 0.98 12.00
CA PHE A 39 25.12 0.27 12.25
C PHE A 39 25.28 -1.25 12.10
N HIS A 40 25.90 -1.67 11.00
CA HIS A 40 26.14 -3.07 10.71
C HIS A 40 27.17 -3.71 11.66
N LYS A 41 28.15 -2.95 12.16
CA LYS A 41 29.09 -3.40 13.21
C LYS A 41 28.41 -3.62 14.56
N GLU A 42 27.48 -2.73 14.94
CA GLU A 42 26.72 -2.80 16.19
C GLU A 42 25.63 -3.89 16.18
N LYS A 43 25.43 -4.60 15.06
CA LYS A 43 24.39 -5.63 14.86
C LYS A 43 22.99 -5.18 15.25
N LYS A 44 22.70 -3.89 15.17
CA LYS A 44 21.38 -3.36 15.53
C LYS A 44 20.35 -3.84 14.52
N THR A 45 19.25 -4.41 15.02
CA THR A 45 18.06 -4.70 14.24
C THR A 45 17.29 -3.40 14.06
N ARG A 46 16.90 -3.06 12.83
CA ARG A 46 15.83 -2.08 12.59
C ARG A 46 15.15 -2.40 11.28
N GLY A 47 13.89 -2.81 11.38
CA GLY A 47 12.87 -2.83 10.33
C GLY A 47 13.26 -3.44 8.98
N ASP A 48 12.60 -4.52 8.60
CA ASP A 48 12.33 -5.02 7.24
C ASP A 48 13.45 -5.24 6.20
N PHE A 49 14.65 -4.70 6.35
CA PHE A 49 15.64 -4.75 5.27
C PHE A 49 16.62 -5.92 5.45
N ILE A 50 16.15 -7.12 5.09
CA ILE A 50 16.93 -8.39 5.05
C ILE A 50 17.58 -8.70 6.42
N ASP A 51 17.32 -9.86 6.99
CA ASP A 51 17.97 -10.30 8.24
C ASP A 51 19.48 -10.57 8.00
N TYR A 52 20.28 -9.52 7.81
CA TYR A 52 21.74 -9.56 7.68
C TYR A 52 22.42 -10.01 8.98
N HIS A 53 21.65 -10.15 10.07
CA HIS A 53 22.11 -10.61 11.38
C HIS A 53 22.83 -11.97 11.36
N LEU A 54 22.63 -12.76 10.30
CA LEU A 54 23.23 -14.08 10.16
C LEU A 54 24.59 -14.08 9.44
N LEU A 55 25.00 -12.98 8.80
CA LEU A 55 26.20 -12.95 7.97
C LEU A 55 27.29 -12.08 8.62
N LYS A 56 28.37 -12.73 9.08
CA LYS A 56 29.51 -12.05 9.72
C LYS A 56 30.40 -11.37 8.67
N VAL A 57 30.06 -10.15 8.26
CA VAL A 57 31.04 -9.28 7.59
C VAL A 57 31.92 -8.65 8.67
N ARG A 58 33.22 -8.95 8.63
CA ARG A 58 34.19 -8.43 9.60
C ARG A 58 34.50 -6.95 9.39
N GLU A 59 34.48 -6.48 8.13
CA GLU A 59 34.77 -5.08 7.77
C GLU A 59 34.09 -4.67 6.46
N PHE A 60 33.45 -3.50 6.44
CA PHE A 60 33.08 -2.81 5.21
C PHE A 60 34.26 -1.96 4.76
N LYS A 61 34.96 -2.38 3.71
CA LYS A 61 35.94 -1.52 3.05
C LYS A 61 35.22 -0.36 2.39
N ASP A 62 35.76 0.84 2.56
CA ASP A 62 35.27 2.04 1.88
C ASP A 62 35.13 1.80 0.37
N ILE A 63 33.94 2.09 -0.14
CA ILE A 63 33.68 2.09 -1.58
C ILE A 63 33.89 3.53 -2.06
N PRO A 64 34.74 3.80 -3.06
CA PRO A 64 34.91 5.15 -3.58
C PRO A 64 33.58 5.73 -4.07
N TYR A 65 33.32 7.02 -3.77
CA TYR A 65 32.07 7.68 -4.14
C TYR A 65 31.76 7.58 -5.64
N SER A 66 32.76 7.75 -6.52
CA SER A 66 32.58 7.60 -7.97
C SER A 66 32.10 6.20 -8.35
N TYR A 67 32.66 5.16 -7.73
CA TYR A 67 32.27 3.78 -7.99
C TYR A 67 30.85 3.49 -7.53
N PHE A 68 30.49 3.94 -6.32
CA PHE A 68 29.11 3.85 -5.82
C PHE A 68 28.13 4.58 -6.74
N ARG A 69 28.43 5.84 -7.09
CA ARG A 69 27.59 6.70 -7.94
C ARG A 69 27.30 6.05 -9.30
N ASP A 70 28.36 5.65 -10.00
CA ASP A 70 28.26 5.16 -11.37
C ASP A 70 27.61 3.76 -11.41
N TYR A 71 27.94 2.89 -10.45
CA TYR A 71 27.39 1.54 -10.39
C TYR A 71 25.93 1.52 -9.94
N ALA A 72 25.57 2.32 -8.92
CA ALA A 72 24.19 2.44 -8.47
C ALA A 72 23.28 2.98 -9.59
N ALA A 73 23.71 4.04 -10.29
CA ALA A 73 22.94 4.62 -11.38
C ALA A 73 22.74 3.61 -12.53
N ARG A 74 23.80 2.89 -12.93
CA ARG A 74 23.69 1.86 -13.97
C ARG A 74 22.77 0.72 -13.55
N LEU A 75 23.03 0.07 -12.42
CA LEU A 75 22.25 -1.08 -11.95
C LEU A 75 20.77 -0.74 -11.82
N PHE A 76 20.46 0.41 -11.23
CA PHE A 76 19.08 0.83 -11.01
C PHE A 76 18.40 1.24 -12.34
N SER A 77 19.11 1.87 -13.27
CA SER A 77 18.58 2.16 -14.62
C SER A 77 18.25 0.90 -15.40
N GLU A 78 19.18 -0.07 -15.44
CA GLU A 78 18.94 -1.38 -16.06
C GLU A 78 17.73 -2.07 -15.44
N SER A 79 17.60 -1.95 -14.11
CA SER A 79 16.46 -2.51 -13.38
C SER A 79 15.14 -1.86 -13.78
N ILE A 80 15.11 -0.53 -13.88
CA ILE A 80 13.96 0.25 -14.34
C ILE A 80 13.55 -0.13 -15.75
N PHE A 81 14.51 -0.17 -16.68
CA PHE A 81 14.19 -0.50 -18.07
C PHE A 81 13.63 -1.90 -18.21
N HIS A 82 14.19 -2.88 -17.49
CA HIS A 82 13.64 -4.23 -17.44
C HIS A 82 12.19 -4.22 -16.93
N MET A 83 11.91 -3.53 -15.81
CA MET A 83 10.55 -3.44 -15.27
C MET A 83 9.55 -2.77 -16.22
N ILE A 84 9.92 -1.65 -16.83
CA ILE A 84 9.03 -0.92 -17.74
C ILE A 84 8.79 -1.72 -19.03
N THR A 85 9.75 -2.53 -19.45
CA THR A 85 9.57 -3.44 -20.59
C THR A 85 8.50 -4.50 -20.30
N GLU A 86 8.46 -5.04 -19.08
CA GLU A 86 7.42 -5.98 -18.64
C GLU A 86 6.05 -5.31 -18.45
N TYR A 87 6.04 -4.03 -18.06
CA TYR A 87 4.83 -3.24 -17.79
C TYR A 87 4.78 -1.93 -18.61
N PRO A 88 4.64 -2.00 -19.95
CA PRO A 88 4.70 -0.82 -20.81
C PRO A 88 3.51 0.13 -20.62
N ASN A 89 2.44 -0.34 -19.98
CA ASN A 89 1.28 0.47 -19.57
C ASN A 89 1.62 1.50 -18.48
N LEU A 90 2.81 1.47 -17.89
CA LEU A 90 3.32 2.49 -16.99
C LEU A 90 3.87 3.72 -17.74
N ILE A 91 4.06 3.62 -19.06
CA ILE A 91 4.49 4.74 -19.92
C ILE A 91 3.25 5.49 -20.41
N ILE A 92 2.90 6.58 -19.75
CA ILE A 92 1.67 7.34 -20.00
C ILE A 92 1.76 8.37 -21.14
N SER A 93 2.96 8.67 -21.63
CA SER A 93 3.22 9.65 -22.68
C SER A 93 4.28 9.12 -23.67
N ASP A 94 4.52 9.83 -24.78
CA ASP A 94 5.54 9.41 -25.77
C ASP A 94 6.96 9.47 -25.22
N GLU A 95 7.18 10.28 -24.18
CA GLU A 95 8.45 10.42 -23.49
C GLU A 95 8.25 10.43 -21.97
N LEU A 96 8.86 9.47 -21.28
CA LEU A 96 8.88 9.38 -19.83
C LEU A 96 10.30 9.61 -19.29
N ASN A 97 10.48 10.70 -18.56
CA ASN A 97 11.70 11.05 -17.84
C ASN A 97 11.55 10.66 -16.36
N ILE A 98 12.34 9.69 -15.92
CA ILE A 98 12.40 9.20 -14.54
C ILE A 98 13.60 9.86 -13.87
N GLN A 99 13.34 10.86 -13.05
CA GLN A 99 14.33 11.62 -12.31
C GLN A 99 14.48 11.05 -10.90
N ILE A 100 15.68 10.58 -10.57
CA ILE A 100 16.03 10.08 -9.24
C ILE A 100 16.98 11.08 -8.60
N VAL A 101 16.45 11.90 -7.71
CA VAL A 101 17.21 12.92 -6.98
C VAL A 101 17.75 12.30 -5.71
N MET A 102 19.05 12.03 -5.69
CA MET A 102 19.69 11.44 -4.52
C MET A 102 20.03 12.50 -3.49
N ARG A 103 19.63 12.25 -2.24
CA ARG A 103 19.80 13.19 -1.12
C ARG A 103 20.27 12.46 0.13
N ARG A 104 20.92 13.18 1.03
CA ARG A 104 21.13 12.71 2.40
C ARG A 104 19.87 13.04 3.20
N ILE A 105 19.23 12.03 3.77
CA ILE A 105 18.11 12.21 4.69
C ILE A 105 18.61 11.96 6.12
N PRO A 106 18.67 13.00 6.98
CA PRO A 106 19.13 12.84 8.35
C PRO A 106 18.28 11.81 9.12
N HIS A 107 18.92 11.08 10.04
CA HIS A 107 18.25 10.15 10.96
C HIS A 107 17.65 8.88 10.33
N TRP A 108 18.30 8.32 9.31
CA TRP A 108 18.03 6.96 8.83
C TRP A 108 16.69 6.80 8.10
N ASP A 109 16.17 7.85 7.45
CA ASP A 109 15.01 7.66 6.58
C ASP A 109 15.47 6.89 5.34
N TYR A 110 15.07 5.61 5.29
CA TYR A 110 15.27 4.68 4.17
C TYR A 110 14.20 4.93 3.11
N SER A 111 13.93 6.20 2.83
CA SER A 111 12.80 6.58 2.00
C SER A 111 13.24 6.66 0.54
N PHE A 112 12.40 6.09 -0.31
CA PHE A 112 12.42 6.24 -1.76
C PHE A 112 11.01 6.69 -2.08
N ASP A 113 10.79 8.00 -2.07
CA ASP A 113 9.44 8.56 -2.08
C ASP A 113 9.26 9.51 -3.26
N SER A 114 8.08 9.48 -3.88
CA SER A 114 7.66 10.46 -4.87
C SER A 114 7.22 11.76 -4.20
N PHE A 115 8.09 12.75 -4.07
CA PHE A 115 7.65 14.09 -3.62
C PHE A 115 8.44 15.20 -4.30
N ASP A 116 7.97 15.58 -5.48
CA ASP A 116 8.27 16.89 -6.05
C ASP A 116 7.01 17.48 -6.71
N GLU A 117 6.75 18.77 -6.46
CA GLU A 117 5.65 19.54 -7.06
C GLU A 117 5.83 19.73 -8.59
N ARG A 118 7.00 19.38 -9.13
CA ARG A 118 7.37 19.45 -10.57
C ARG A 118 6.89 18.27 -11.40
N PHE A 119 5.95 17.51 -10.86
CA PHE A 119 5.43 16.31 -11.49
C PHE A 119 4.52 16.66 -12.68
N ASP A 120 4.76 16.01 -13.82
CA ASP A 120 3.84 16.02 -14.95
C ASP A 120 3.81 14.66 -15.66
N GLU A 121 2.97 14.54 -16.70
CA GLU A 121 2.78 13.32 -17.48
C GLU A 121 4.06 12.79 -18.18
N ARG A 122 5.14 13.57 -18.21
CA ARG A 122 6.44 13.25 -18.80
C ARG A 122 7.56 13.14 -17.77
N ASN A 123 7.34 13.55 -16.52
CA ASN A 123 8.39 13.70 -15.52
C ASN A 123 8.03 13.03 -14.20
N ALA A 124 8.55 11.82 -14.00
CA ALA A 124 8.47 11.08 -12.76
C ALA A 124 9.64 11.43 -11.84
N CYS A 125 9.37 12.20 -10.78
CA CYS A 125 10.40 12.71 -9.87
C CYS A 125 10.39 11.98 -8.52
N PHE A 126 11.45 11.24 -8.23
CA PHE A 126 11.64 10.47 -7.00
C PHE A 126 12.79 11.04 -6.19
N ASN A 127 12.58 11.24 -4.89
CA ASN A 127 13.67 11.51 -3.95
C ASN A 127 14.15 10.19 -3.38
N ALA A 128 15.46 9.97 -3.39
CA ALA A 128 16.03 8.75 -2.86
C ALA A 128 17.12 9.04 -1.82
N SER A 129 17.01 8.37 -0.68
CA SER A 129 18.03 8.38 0.35
C SER A 129 19.29 7.64 -0.11
N GLY A 130 20.46 8.27 0.00
CA GLY A 130 21.73 7.58 -0.26
C GLY A 130 21.95 6.37 0.65
N MET A 131 21.48 6.44 1.90
CA MET A 131 21.47 5.32 2.85
C MET A 131 20.61 4.14 2.35
N TRP A 132 19.49 4.40 1.65
CA TRP A 132 18.68 3.34 1.05
C TRP A 132 19.47 2.54 0.00
N PHE A 133 20.23 3.22 -0.85
CA PHE A 133 21.09 2.58 -1.85
C PHE A 133 22.22 1.76 -1.19
N LEU A 134 22.85 2.27 -0.12
CA LEU A 134 23.83 1.50 0.64
C LEU A 134 23.23 0.21 1.22
N THR A 135 22.04 0.29 1.81
CA THR A 135 21.37 -0.87 2.42
C THR A 135 20.85 -1.88 1.39
N ASN A 136 20.42 -1.45 0.21
CA ASN A 136 19.79 -2.35 -0.77
C ASN A 136 20.72 -2.80 -1.91
N ILE A 137 21.90 -2.19 -2.05
CA ILE A 137 22.91 -2.57 -3.06
C ILE A 137 24.18 -3.05 -2.38
N VAL A 138 24.77 -2.22 -1.51
CA VAL A 138 26.09 -2.50 -0.91
C VAL A 138 26.00 -3.61 0.13
N ALA A 139 25.02 -3.57 1.04
CA ALA A 139 24.87 -4.60 2.05
C ALA A 139 24.64 -6.00 1.45
N PRO A 140 23.64 -6.25 0.57
CA PRO A 140 23.41 -7.58 0.03
C PRO A 140 24.60 -8.07 -0.80
N PHE A 141 25.23 -7.21 -1.58
CA PHE A 141 26.45 -7.58 -2.29
C PHE A 141 27.56 -8.04 -1.34
N LYS A 142 27.78 -7.34 -0.22
CA LYS A 142 28.83 -7.70 0.75
C LYS A 142 28.50 -8.93 1.59
N TYR A 143 27.23 -9.11 1.98
CA TYR A 143 26.80 -10.21 2.83
C TYR A 143 26.55 -11.49 2.04
N MET A 144 25.92 -11.39 0.87
CA MET A 144 25.39 -12.52 0.10
C MET A 144 26.13 -12.74 -1.22
N GLY A 145 27.00 -11.82 -1.65
CA GLY A 145 27.67 -11.89 -2.95
C GLY A 145 26.74 -11.60 -4.13
N ARG A 146 25.50 -11.18 -3.87
CA ARG A 146 24.47 -10.91 -4.89
C ARG A 146 23.54 -9.78 -4.43
N ILE A 147 22.87 -9.14 -5.38
CA ILE A 147 21.90 -8.07 -5.11
C ILE A 147 20.49 -8.63 -5.37
N GLU A 148 19.59 -8.43 -4.41
CA GLU A 148 18.20 -8.91 -4.51
C GLU A 148 17.37 -7.94 -5.35
N TYR A 149 17.33 -8.19 -6.66
CA TYR A 149 16.62 -7.38 -7.65
C TYR A 149 15.15 -7.11 -7.28
N THR A 150 14.46 -8.11 -6.71
CA THR A 150 13.05 -8.03 -6.33
C THR A 150 12.76 -6.92 -5.32
N VAL A 151 13.73 -6.58 -4.47
CA VAL A 151 13.59 -5.47 -3.51
C VAL A 151 13.58 -4.14 -4.26
N ILE A 152 14.59 -3.90 -5.10
CA ILE A 152 14.68 -2.70 -5.95
C ILE A 152 13.41 -2.55 -6.79
N ALA A 153 12.98 -3.65 -7.40
CA ALA A 153 11.83 -3.66 -8.29
C ALA A 153 10.53 -3.29 -7.57
N ARG A 154 10.31 -3.87 -6.38
CA ARG A 154 9.13 -3.61 -5.59
C ARG A 154 8.99 -2.12 -5.22
N TYR A 155 10.05 -1.50 -4.73
CA TYR A 155 10.01 -0.07 -4.35
C TYR A 155 9.76 0.82 -5.57
N PHE A 156 10.49 0.59 -6.66
CA PHE A 156 10.33 1.42 -7.85
C PHE A 156 8.93 1.27 -8.47
N LEU A 157 8.42 0.04 -8.62
CA LEU A 157 7.07 -0.18 -9.16
C LEU A 157 5.98 0.42 -8.27
N HIS A 158 6.15 0.38 -6.95
CA HIS A 158 5.21 0.98 -6.01
C HIS A 158 5.12 2.50 -6.23
N GLU A 159 6.25 3.21 -6.22
CA GLU A 159 6.27 4.66 -6.44
C GLU A 159 5.85 5.04 -7.88
N LEU A 160 6.21 4.22 -8.87
CA LEU A 160 5.78 4.44 -10.25
C LEU A 160 4.27 4.22 -10.42
N ALA A 161 3.66 3.34 -9.62
CA ALA A 161 2.20 3.18 -9.59
C ALA A 161 1.52 4.48 -9.12
N HIS A 162 2.03 5.06 -8.03
CA HIS A 162 1.57 6.36 -7.54
C HIS A 162 1.75 7.45 -8.60
N PHE A 163 2.90 7.47 -9.30
CA PHE A 163 3.12 8.37 -10.43
C PHE A 163 1.98 8.28 -11.47
N VAL A 164 1.72 7.07 -12.00
CA VAL A 164 0.71 6.90 -13.06
C VAL A 164 -0.66 7.38 -12.59
N ASP A 165 -1.04 6.99 -11.37
CA ASP A 165 -2.33 7.34 -10.79
C ASP A 165 -2.46 8.88 -10.60
N ILE A 166 -1.36 9.60 -10.26
CA ILE A 166 -1.31 11.07 -10.15
C ILE A 166 -1.48 11.70 -11.53
N ALA A 167 -0.67 11.26 -12.49
CA ALA A 167 -0.59 11.84 -13.82
C ALA A 167 -1.93 11.72 -14.59
N GLU A 168 -2.59 10.56 -14.46
CA GLU A 168 -3.90 10.32 -15.08
C GLU A 168 -5.05 11.08 -14.38
N LYS A 169 -4.76 11.89 -13.34
CA LYS A 169 -5.75 12.60 -12.51
C LYS A 169 -6.82 11.68 -11.92
N ARG A 170 -6.53 10.39 -11.83
CA ARG A 170 -7.43 9.39 -11.21
C ARG A 170 -7.39 9.50 -9.70
N LEU A 171 -6.30 10.07 -9.19
CA LEU A 171 -6.11 10.37 -7.80
C LEU A 171 -6.73 11.71 -7.41
N ALA A 172 -7.61 11.64 -6.41
CA ALA A 172 -7.58 12.64 -5.34
C ALA A 172 -6.59 12.15 -4.27
N TRP A 173 -5.30 12.02 -4.63
CA TRP A 173 -4.27 11.77 -3.64
C TRP A 173 -4.30 12.96 -2.70
N ASP A 174 -4.07 12.72 -1.41
CA ASP A 174 -4.17 13.77 -0.42
C ASP A 174 -2.97 14.74 -0.47
N ILE A 175 -2.58 15.19 -1.67
CA ILE A 175 -1.56 16.20 -1.89
C ILE A 175 -2.03 17.47 -1.18
N GLY A 176 -1.40 17.73 -0.03
CA GLY A 176 -1.67 18.88 0.82
C GLY A 176 -2.83 18.73 1.81
N GLY A 177 -3.29 17.52 2.15
CA GLY A 177 -4.28 17.33 3.22
C GLY A 177 -5.74 17.70 2.86
N LYS A 178 -6.06 17.86 1.58
CA LYS A 178 -7.40 18.08 1.02
C LYS A 178 -8.42 16.98 1.33
N TYR A 179 -8.04 15.70 1.25
CA TYR A 179 -8.92 14.57 1.56
C TYR A 179 -9.21 14.54 3.06
N GLU A 180 -8.18 14.62 3.91
CA GLU A 180 -8.35 14.77 5.35
C GLU A 180 -9.24 15.97 5.68
N ALA A 181 -8.99 17.15 5.10
CA ALA A 181 -9.80 18.36 5.30
C ALA A 181 -11.26 18.16 4.87
N LYS A 182 -11.51 17.45 3.76
CA LYS A 182 -12.86 17.09 3.30
C LYS A 182 -13.55 16.19 4.32
N ILE A 183 -12.87 15.17 4.86
CA ILE A 183 -13.43 14.29 5.89
C ILE A 183 -13.69 15.06 7.19
N VAL A 184 -12.75 15.89 7.64
CA VAL A 184 -12.90 16.74 8.83
C VAL A 184 -14.10 17.68 8.70
N LYS A 185 -14.32 18.25 7.50
CA LYS A 185 -15.49 19.08 7.21
C LYS A 185 -16.78 18.25 7.25
N MET A 186 -16.79 17.07 6.63
CA MET A 186 -17.94 16.16 6.57
C MET A 186 -18.37 15.67 7.97
N ILE A 187 -17.42 15.40 8.86
CA ILE A 187 -17.73 14.98 10.25
C ILE A 187 -18.08 16.16 11.17
N GLY A 188 -18.06 17.41 10.68
CA GLY A 188 -18.57 18.57 11.42
C GLY A 188 -17.67 19.09 12.54
N LYS A 189 -16.34 19.18 12.32
CA LYS A 189 -15.34 19.61 13.34
C LYS A 189 -15.39 18.82 14.66
N THR A 190 -16.08 17.68 14.72
CA THR A 190 -16.04 16.80 15.89
C THR A 190 -14.61 16.28 16.08
N SER A 191 -14.13 16.28 17.32
CA SER A 191 -12.82 15.73 17.68
C SER A 191 -12.72 14.20 17.57
N ALA A 192 -13.67 13.53 16.92
CA ALA A 192 -13.72 12.09 16.66
C ALA A 192 -12.70 11.64 15.59
N TYR A 193 -11.40 11.81 15.88
CA TYR A 193 -10.34 11.63 14.89
C TYR A 193 -10.14 10.17 14.45
N SER A 194 -10.67 9.21 15.20
CA SER A 194 -10.76 7.81 14.76
C SER A 194 -11.58 7.66 13.48
N ILE A 195 -12.61 8.50 13.25
CA ILE A 195 -13.37 8.50 12.00
C ILE A 195 -12.46 8.93 10.84
N VAL A 196 -11.67 10.01 11.01
CA VAL A 196 -10.69 10.44 10.00
C VAL A 196 -9.75 9.28 9.63
N CYS A 197 -9.18 8.62 10.64
CA CYS A 197 -8.30 7.46 10.42
C CYS A 197 -9.00 6.29 9.70
N LEU A 198 -10.29 6.03 9.96
CA LEU A 198 -11.05 5.00 9.24
C LEU A 198 -11.25 5.34 7.75
N TYR A 199 -11.49 6.62 7.42
CA TYR A 199 -11.60 7.04 6.02
C TYR A 199 -10.25 7.05 5.30
N ASN A 200 -9.16 7.40 6.00
CA ASN A 200 -7.80 7.28 5.47
C ASN A 200 -7.44 5.82 5.22
N MET A 201 -7.83 4.91 6.11
CA MET A 201 -7.66 3.48 5.91
C MET A 201 -8.37 2.99 4.64
N LEU A 202 -9.63 3.39 4.40
CA LEU A 202 -10.33 2.99 3.16
C LEU A 202 -9.61 3.48 1.92
N PHE A 203 -9.13 4.72 1.95
CA PHE A 203 -8.34 5.30 0.87
C PHE A 203 -7.07 4.46 0.64
N ASN A 204 -6.27 4.22 1.68
CA ASN A 204 -5.01 3.48 1.58
C ASN A 204 -5.19 1.99 1.24
N LEU A 205 -6.29 1.34 1.66
CA LEU A 205 -6.59 -0.03 1.23
C LEU A 205 -6.67 -0.14 -0.30
N ARG A 206 -7.14 0.90 -0.98
CA ARG A 206 -7.15 0.96 -2.45
C ARG A 206 -5.80 1.43 -2.97
N GLU A 207 -5.34 2.60 -2.54
CA GLU A 207 -4.17 3.26 -3.14
C GLU A 207 -2.87 2.48 -2.90
N GLU A 208 -2.52 2.33 -1.63
CA GLU A 208 -1.32 1.61 -1.21
C GLU A 208 -1.44 0.11 -1.49
N GLY A 209 -2.66 -0.41 -1.40
CA GLY A 209 -2.98 -1.78 -1.78
C GLY A 209 -2.72 -2.07 -3.26
N LEU A 210 -3.13 -1.19 -4.18
CA LEU A 210 -2.91 -1.35 -5.61
C LEU A 210 -1.44 -1.19 -5.98
N ALA A 211 -0.75 -0.19 -5.40
CA ALA A 211 0.67 0.03 -5.60
C ALA A 211 1.50 -1.17 -5.11
N GLU A 212 1.23 -1.68 -3.90
CA GLU A 212 1.86 -2.89 -3.37
C GLU A 212 1.48 -4.15 -4.17
N PHE A 213 0.27 -4.23 -4.74
CA PHE A 213 -0.14 -5.34 -5.60
C PHE A 213 0.65 -5.39 -6.92
N LEU A 214 0.78 -4.25 -7.61
CA LEU A 214 1.63 -4.15 -8.80
C LEU A 214 3.09 -4.46 -8.45
N ALA A 215 3.61 -3.88 -7.38
CA ALA A 215 4.98 -4.10 -6.92
C ALA A 215 5.27 -5.59 -6.61
N ARG A 216 4.28 -6.31 -6.06
CA ARG A 216 4.38 -7.75 -5.77
C ARG A 216 4.15 -8.64 -6.98
N ALA A 217 3.62 -8.13 -8.09
CA ALA A 217 3.57 -8.90 -9.33
C ALA A 217 4.97 -9.25 -9.86
N ALA A 218 5.99 -8.46 -9.52
CA ALA A 218 7.39 -8.78 -9.78
C ALA A 218 7.99 -9.82 -8.80
N SER A 219 7.23 -10.26 -7.79
CA SER A 219 7.63 -11.30 -6.82
C SER A 219 7.02 -12.66 -7.19
N PRO A 220 7.72 -13.78 -6.92
CA PRO A 220 7.23 -15.12 -7.26
C PRO A 220 6.05 -15.61 -6.40
N GLU A 221 5.75 -14.92 -5.29
CA GLU A 221 4.74 -15.36 -4.31
C GLU A 221 3.97 -14.19 -3.68
N PHE A 222 2.68 -14.44 -3.40
CA PHE A 222 1.84 -13.58 -2.58
C PHE A 222 1.54 -14.27 -1.26
N ASN A 223 1.91 -13.64 -0.15
CA ASN A 223 1.69 -14.17 1.19
C ASN A 223 0.38 -13.66 1.80
N ILE A 224 -0.52 -14.56 2.18
CA ILE A 224 -1.84 -14.25 2.73
C ILE A 224 -1.94 -14.87 4.12
N SER A 225 -2.54 -14.16 5.08
CA SER A 225 -2.77 -14.69 6.43
C SER A 225 -4.16 -14.33 6.92
N GLY A 226 -4.97 -15.36 7.24
CA GLY A 226 -6.27 -15.18 7.86
C GLY A 226 -6.16 -14.52 9.24
N LYS A 227 -5.15 -14.91 10.03
CA LYS A 227 -4.86 -14.29 11.34
C LYS A 227 -4.52 -12.80 11.21
N ALA A 228 -3.75 -12.42 10.17
CA ALA A 228 -3.45 -11.02 9.94
C ALA A 228 -4.70 -10.20 9.56
N ALA A 229 -5.62 -10.78 8.79
CA ALA A 229 -6.92 -10.14 8.50
C ALA A 229 -7.78 -9.98 9.77
N GLN A 230 -7.78 -10.97 10.66
CA GLN A 230 -8.45 -10.88 11.96
C GLN A 230 -7.81 -9.80 12.85
N GLU A 231 -6.48 -9.78 12.94
CA GLU A 231 -5.71 -8.76 13.68
C GLU A 231 -6.00 -7.35 13.15
N PHE A 232 -6.03 -7.15 11.84
CA PHE A 232 -6.40 -5.88 11.22
C PHE A 232 -7.79 -5.43 11.64
N ASN A 233 -8.79 -6.32 11.58
CA ASN A 233 -10.16 -6.01 12.00
C ASN A 233 -10.27 -5.68 13.49
N LEU A 234 -9.52 -6.39 14.35
CA LEU A 234 -9.44 -6.08 15.78
C LEU A 234 -8.78 -4.71 16.03
N ASN A 235 -7.71 -4.38 15.30
CA ASN A 235 -7.07 -3.08 15.39
C ASN A 235 -8.01 -1.95 14.96
N LEU A 236 -8.83 -2.15 13.93
CA LEU A 236 -9.84 -1.17 13.52
C LEU A 236 -10.92 -0.97 14.60
N LEU A 237 -11.34 -2.05 15.25
CA LEU A 237 -12.29 -1.97 16.36
C LEU A 237 -11.67 -1.21 17.55
N GLU A 238 -10.39 -1.44 17.85
CA GLU A 238 -9.64 -0.70 18.88
C GLU A 238 -9.44 0.77 18.52
N LEU A 239 -9.22 1.10 17.24
CA LEU A 239 -9.13 2.47 16.74
C LEU A 239 -10.40 3.27 17.07
N THR A 240 -11.60 2.66 16.99
CA THR A 240 -12.85 3.34 17.35
C THR A 240 -12.89 3.81 18.81
N LYS A 241 -12.04 3.27 19.68
CA LYS A 241 -11.93 3.66 21.10
C LYS A 241 -11.02 4.87 21.30
N LYS A 242 -10.23 5.27 20.29
CA LYS A 242 -9.32 6.41 20.37
C LYS A 242 -10.10 7.69 20.07
N ILE A 243 -10.17 8.59 21.04
CA ILE A 243 -10.97 9.81 20.94
C ILE A 243 -10.09 10.96 20.45
N THR A 244 -8.93 11.18 21.05
CA THR A 244 -8.09 12.32 20.70
C THR A 244 -7.35 12.12 19.38
N LYS A 245 -7.03 13.22 18.68
CA LYS A 245 -6.19 13.20 17.47
C LYS A 245 -4.86 12.47 17.72
N LYS A 246 -4.16 12.80 18.81
CA LYS A 246 -2.86 12.20 19.14
C LYS A 246 -2.94 10.69 19.31
N GLU A 247 -3.94 10.20 20.04
CA GLU A 247 -4.12 8.76 20.26
C GLU A 247 -4.56 8.02 18.99
N ALA A 248 -5.54 8.58 18.26
CA ALA A 248 -6.06 7.96 17.04
C ALA A 248 -4.98 7.90 15.96
N THR A 249 -4.31 9.01 15.66
CA THR A 249 -3.22 9.05 14.69
C THR A 249 -2.04 8.19 15.12
N GLY A 250 -1.63 8.28 16.39
CA GLY A 250 -0.52 7.47 16.90
C GLY A 250 -0.79 5.96 16.80
N PHE A 251 -2.00 5.54 17.18
CA PHE A 251 -2.41 4.14 17.05
C PHE A 251 -2.54 3.71 15.59
N TYR A 252 -3.22 4.50 14.76
CA TYR A 252 -3.41 4.22 13.34
C TYR A 252 -2.06 4.01 12.65
N VAL A 253 -1.14 4.98 12.75
CA VAL A 253 0.17 4.92 12.10
C VAL A 253 0.94 3.66 12.50
N GLN A 254 0.91 3.27 13.78
CA GLN A 254 1.69 2.14 14.30
C GLN A 254 1.06 0.76 14.07
N ARG A 255 -0.27 0.66 14.07
CA ARG A 255 -0.99 -0.62 14.12
C ARG A 255 -1.80 -0.93 12.86
N ILE A 256 -2.01 0.05 11.99
CA ILE A 256 -2.87 -0.06 10.81
C ILE A 256 -2.14 0.49 9.57
N GLY A 257 -1.67 1.74 9.65
CA GLY A 257 -1.07 2.46 8.54
C GLY A 257 0.40 2.13 8.28
N TYR A 258 1.09 3.08 7.65
CA TYR A 258 2.41 2.89 7.03
C TYR A 258 3.56 2.40 7.94
N ARG A 259 3.47 2.52 9.29
CA ARG A 259 4.49 1.91 10.18
C ARG A 259 4.15 0.48 10.60
N ASN A 260 2.96 -0.02 10.31
CA ASN A 260 2.65 -1.43 10.50
C ASN A 260 3.13 -2.23 9.29
N LEU A 261 4.38 -2.68 9.39
CA LEU A 261 5.06 -3.47 8.37
C LEU A 261 4.66 -4.96 8.35
N ARG A 262 3.81 -5.38 9.28
CA ARG A 262 3.32 -6.76 9.36
C ARG A 262 2.25 -7.01 8.31
N LEU A 263 1.90 -8.29 8.11
CA LEU A 263 0.79 -8.70 7.23
C LEU A 263 -0.57 -8.10 7.62
N ALA A 264 -0.71 -7.59 8.85
CA ALA A 264 -1.91 -6.93 9.34
C ALA A 264 -1.94 -5.41 9.07
N GLY A 265 -0.97 -4.86 8.33
CA GLY A 265 -0.98 -3.47 7.88
C GLY A 265 -1.87 -3.25 6.66
N GLU A 266 -2.38 -2.03 6.48
CA GLU A 266 -3.34 -1.70 5.42
C GLU A 266 -2.76 -1.92 4.01
N TYR A 267 -1.45 -1.79 3.82
CA TYR A 267 -0.79 -2.05 2.53
C TYR A 267 -0.91 -3.53 2.15
N ALA A 268 -0.60 -4.43 3.09
CA ALA A 268 -0.69 -5.88 2.89
C ALA A 268 -2.15 -6.35 2.75
N ILE A 269 -3.06 -5.77 3.54
CA ILE A 269 -4.49 -6.07 3.44
C ILE A 269 -5.08 -5.58 2.12
N GLY A 270 -4.79 -4.34 1.71
CA GLY A 270 -5.22 -3.76 0.45
C GLY A 270 -4.69 -4.55 -0.76
N ARG A 271 -3.42 -4.95 -0.72
CA ARG A 271 -2.81 -5.85 -1.71
C ARG A 271 -3.56 -7.17 -1.82
N ASN A 272 -3.91 -7.78 -0.69
CA ASN A 272 -4.65 -9.04 -0.69
C ASN A 272 -6.09 -8.88 -1.21
N MET A 273 -6.72 -7.73 -0.98
CA MET A 273 -8.00 -7.39 -1.61
C MET A 273 -7.86 -7.27 -3.13
N CYS A 274 -6.81 -6.60 -3.63
CA CYS A 274 -6.50 -6.53 -5.06
C CYS A 274 -6.27 -7.91 -5.66
N LEU A 275 -5.51 -8.76 -4.97
CA LEU A 275 -5.29 -10.15 -5.38
C LEU A 275 -6.60 -10.94 -5.43
N THR A 276 -7.49 -10.77 -4.45
CA THR A 276 -8.81 -11.43 -4.45
C THR A 276 -9.62 -11.02 -5.68
N ILE A 277 -9.62 -9.72 -6.03
CA ILE A 277 -10.25 -9.21 -7.25
C ILE A 277 -9.60 -9.82 -8.49
N ALA A 278 -8.28 -9.88 -8.55
CA ALA A 278 -7.55 -10.50 -9.65
C ALA A 278 -7.94 -11.97 -9.84
N LEU A 279 -7.95 -12.76 -8.76
CA LEU A 279 -8.36 -14.16 -8.81
C LEU A 279 -9.81 -14.34 -9.30
N ALA A 280 -10.72 -13.46 -8.85
CA ALA A 280 -12.12 -13.49 -9.27
C ALA A 280 -12.34 -13.05 -10.72
N ALA A 281 -11.50 -12.14 -11.25
CA ALA A 281 -11.63 -11.61 -12.60
C ALA A 281 -11.58 -12.72 -13.68
N VAL A 282 -10.94 -13.85 -13.40
CA VAL A 282 -10.89 -15.00 -14.33
C VAL A 282 -12.20 -15.78 -14.39
N GLY A 283 -13.02 -15.71 -13.34
CA GLY A 283 -14.35 -16.30 -13.33
C GLY A 283 -15.45 -15.40 -13.91
N PHE A 284 -15.21 -14.09 -14.01
CA PHE A 284 -16.22 -13.09 -14.39
C PHE A 284 -16.08 -12.54 -15.82
N PHE A 285 -14.87 -12.48 -16.39
CA PHE A 285 -14.60 -11.75 -17.64
C PHE A 285 -14.13 -12.66 -18.77
N SER A 286 -14.88 -13.72 -19.10
CA SER A 286 -14.56 -14.65 -20.21
C SER A 286 -14.53 -14.01 -21.61
N GLU A 287 -14.53 -12.68 -21.75
CA GLU A 287 -14.17 -11.95 -22.96
C GLU A 287 -12.64 -11.79 -23.09
N PHE A 288 -11.86 -12.81 -22.74
CA PHE A 288 -10.40 -12.83 -22.94
C PHE A 288 -9.99 -13.14 -24.39
N GLY A 289 -10.79 -12.68 -25.37
CA GLY A 289 -10.48 -12.73 -26.80
C GLY A 289 -11.74 -12.54 -27.65
N ASN A 290 -11.87 -11.39 -28.33
CA ASN A 290 -12.79 -11.07 -29.45
C ASN A 290 -14.04 -11.96 -29.68
N ALA A 291 -14.86 -12.21 -28.66
CA ALA A 291 -16.19 -12.80 -28.84
C ALA A 291 -17.10 -12.46 -27.65
N PRO A 292 -18.33 -12.00 -27.90
CA PRO A 292 -19.30 -11.73 -26.85
C PRO A 292 -19.89 -13.06 -26.38
N LEU A 293 -19.61 -13.48 -25.14
CA LEU A 293 -20.41 -14.52 -24.50
C LEU A 293 -21.59 -13.87 -23.78
N ALA A 294 -22.58 -13.53 -24.61
CA ALA A 294 -23.96 -13.49 -24.15
C ALA A 294 -24.36 -14.90 -23.70
N GLY A 295 -24.73 -15.05 -22.43
CA GLY A 295 -25.44 -16.25 -21.95
C GLY A 295 -24.98 -16.76 -20.60
N ARG A 296 -25.95 -17.19 -19.79
CA ARG A 296 -25.85 -17.70 -18.41
C ARG A 296 -24.98 -18.98 -18.23
N ASN A 297 -24.11 -19.34 -19.19
CA ASN A 297 -23.31 -20.56 -19.19
C ASN A 297 -21.87 -20.34 -19.72
N ALA A 298 -21.25 -19.20 -19.47
CA ALA A 298 -19.80 -19.07 -19.68
C ALA A 298 -19.08 -19.94 -18.62
N GLY A 299 -18.48 -21.05 -19.05
CA GLY A 299 -17.76 -21.97 -18.16
C GLY A 299 -16.74 -21.20 -17.32
N ARG A 300 -16.86 -21.29 -15.98
CA ARG A 300 -15.87 -20.71 -15.07
C ARG A 300 -14.51 -21.35 -15.39
N ILE A 301 -13.55 -20.54 -15.83
CA ILE A 301 -12.17 -21.01 -15.95
C ILE A 301 -11.65 -21.22 -14.52
N ASN A 302 -11.44 -22.48 -14.15
CA ASN A 302 -10.76 -22.82 -12.91
C ASN A 302 -9.27 -22.54 -13.10
N LEU A 303 -8.75 -21.51 -12.44
CA LEU A 303 -7.31 -21.33 -12.33
C LEU A 303 -6.80 -22.19 -11.20
N TYR A 304 -5.72 -22.94 -11.48
CA TYR A 304 -5.02 -23.72 -10.48
C TYR A 304 -3.81 -22.95 -9.97
N PHE A 305 -3.69 -22.85 -8.65
CA PHE A 305 -2.55 -22.20 -8.01
C PHE A 305 -1.91 -23.15 -7.04
N THR A 306 -0.59 -23.10 -6.96
CA THR A 306 0.12 -23.81 -5.90
C THR A 306 -0.01 -23.00 -4.62
N VAL A 307 -0.51 -23.66 -3.58
CA VAL A 307 -0.55 -23.14 -2.22
C VAL A 307 0.57 -23.81 -1.44
N ARG A 308 1.33 -23.01 -0.69
CA ARG A 308 2.22 -23.52 0.37
C ARG A 308 1.69 -23.09 1.72
N CYS A 309 1.54 -24.02 2.65
CA CYS A 309 1.25 -23.74 4.06
C CYS A 309 2.14 -24.61 4.95
N GLY A 310 3.09 -24.00 5.66
CA GLY A 310 4.13 -24.73 6.37
C GLY A 310 4.98 -25.59 5.41
N LYS A 311 5.07 -26.90 5.67
CA LYS A 311 5.78 -27.86 4.82
C LYS A 311 4.92 -28.41 3.68
N GLU A 312 3.61 -28.21 3.73
CA GLU A 312 2.68 -28.77 2.75
C GLU A 312 2.59 -27.87 1.51
N ARG A 313 2.48 -28.51 0.35
CA ARG A 313 2.18 -27.88 -0.94
C ARG A 313 1.08 -28.64 -1.65
N TRP A 314 0.08 -27.93 -2.18
CA TRP A 314 -0.99 -28.53 -2.97
C TRP A 314 -1.51 -27.54 -4.02
N GLN A 315 -2.31 -28.03 -4.95
CA GLN A 315 -3.04 -27.18 -5.90
C GLN A 315 -4.43 -26.86 -5.37
N THR A 316 -4.81 -25.57 -5.42
CA THR A 316 -6.17 -25.08 -5.17
C THR A 316 -6.72 -24.43 -6.44
N SER A 317 -8.02 -24.10 -6.48
CA SER A 317 -8.63 -23.44 -7.64
C SER A 317 -9.66 -22.37 -7.30
N THR A 318 -9.96 -21.49 -8.27
CA THR A 318 -10.98 -20.43 -8.19
C THR A 318 -12.44 -20.92 -8.27
N GLY A 319 -12.68 -22.18 -8.62
CA GLY A 319 -14.00 -22.82 -8.61
C GLY A 319 -14.02 -24.12 -7.80
N GLU A 320 -14.64 -25.19 -8.33
CA GLU A 320 -14.74 -26.47 -7.60
C GLU A 320 -13.35 -27.06 -7.30
N HIS A 321 -13.13 -27.35 -6.02
CA HIS A 321 -11.85 -27.77 -5.49
C HIS A 321 -11.47 -29.17 -6.02
N PRO A 322 -10.31 -29.37 -6.67
CA PRO A 322 -9.91 -30.67 -7.21
C PRO A 322 -9.77 -31.75 -6.13
N ASN A 323 -9.52 -31.33 -4.89
CA ASN A 323 -9.26 -32.22 -3.75
C ASN A 323 -10.49 -32.48 -2.86
N LYS A 324 -11.67 -31.90 -3.17
CA LYS A 324 -12.93 -31.93 -2.36
C LYS A 324 -12.83 -31.56 -0.86
N ASP A 325 -11.63 -31.36 -0.29
CA ASP A 325 -11.42 -30.90 1.09
C ASP A 325 -11.66 -29.38 1.21
N PRO A 326 -12.70 -28.93 1.93
CA PRO A 326 -13.02 -27.51 2.08
C PRO A 326 -11.90 -26.71 2.75
N ARG A 327 -11.06 -27.33 3.59
CA ARG A 327 -9.95 -26.67 4.30
C ARG A 327 -8.81 -26.25 3.38
N LYS A 328 -8.72 -26.86 2.21
CA LYS A 328 -7.70 -26.56 1.19
C LYS A 328 -8.15 -25.49 0.19
N SER A 329 -9.39 -24.99 0.32
CA SER A 329 -9.90 -23.82 -0.40
C SER A 329 -9.35 -22.52 0.20
N ILE A 330 -9.42 -21.41 -0.56
CA ILE A 330 -9.03 -20.08 -0.07
C ILE A 330 -9.83 -19.71 1.20
N ASN A 331 -11.15 -19.97 1.21
CA ASN A 331 -11.97 -19.69 2.38
C ASN A 331 -11.54 -20.51 3.60
N GLY A 332 -11.32 -21.82 3.43
CA GLY A 332 -10.88 -22.69 4.52
C GLY A 332 -9.51 -22.27 5.10
N LEU A 333 -8.58 -21.84 4.25
CA LEU A 333 -7.27 -21.35 4.71
C LEU A 333 -7.36 -20.03 5.49
N LEU A 334 -8.27 -19.13 5.08
CA LEU A 334 -8.55 -17.90 5.81
C LEU A 334 -9.20 -18.19 7.16
N GLU A 335 -10.15 -19.12 7.19
CA GLU A 335 -10.88 -19.53 8.39
C GLU A 335 -9.94 -20.17 9.43
N GLU A 336 -9.03 -21.05 9.00
CA GLU A 336 -8.01 -21.66 9.88
C GLU A 336 -6.98 -20.65 10.40
N GLY A 337 -7.00 -19.40 9.91
CA GLY A 337 -6.08 -18.35 10.32
C GLY A 337 -4.63 -18.58 9.89
N LYS A 338 -4.39 -19.52 8.96
CA LYS A 338 -3.03 -19.90 8.54
C LYS A 338 -2.42 -18.84 7.62
N GLU A 339 -1.10 -18.75 7.65
CA GLU A 339 -0.33 -18.06 6.61
C GLU A 339 -0.08 -19.03 5.46
N PHE A 340 -0.40 -18.60 4.25
CA PHE A 340 -0.22 -19.38 3.04
C PHE A 340 0.30 -18.51 1.90
N TYR A 341 0.97 -19.15 0.94
CA TYR A 341 1.59 -18.49 -0.19
C TYR A 341 0.92 -18.96 -1.48
N LEU A 342 0.51 -18.00 -2.32
CA LEU A 342 0.02 -18.27 -3.67
C LEU A 342 1.15 -18.04 -4.67
N TYR A 343 1.38 -19.04 -5.53
CA TYR A 343 2.35 -19.00 -6.62
C TYR A 343 1.66 -19.06 -7.97
N GLY A 344 2.33 -18.53 -9.00
CA GLY A 344 1.94 -18.72 -10.40
C GLY A 344 0.76 -17.85 -10.85
N ILE A 345 0.62 -16.64 -10.29
CA ILE A 345 -0.36 -15.66 -10.77
C ILE A 345 0.16 -15.10 -12.11
N PRO A 346 -0.56 -15.29 -13.24
CA PRO A 346 -0.08 -14.82 -14.54
C PRO A 346 0.01 -13.30 -14.61
N ALA A 347 1.04 -12.75 -15.24
CA ALA A 347 1.22 -11.30 -15.40
C ALA A 347 0.01 -10.63 -16.08
N GLY A 348 -0.56 -11.26 -17.11
CA GLY A 348 -1.78 -10.76 -17.78
C GLY A 348 -2.98 -10.62 -16.84
N LEU A 349 -3.08 -11.46 -15.80
CA LEU A 349 -4.13 -11.35 -14.80
C LEU A 349 -3.94 -10.12 -13.91
N VAL A 350 -2.70 -9.86 -13.50
CA VAL A 350 -2.33 -8.67 -12.74
C VAL A 350 -2.67 -7.42 -13.54
N THR A 351 -2.23 -7.35 -14.80
CA THR A 351 -2.51 -6.21 -15.69
C THR A 351 -4.01 -5.96 -15.81
N LYS A 352 -4.81 -7.02 -16.01
CA LYS A 352 -6.26 -6.87 -16.11
C LYS A 352 -6.93 -6.41 -14.82
N ALA A 353 -6.50 -6.94 -13.68
CA ALA A 353 -7.00 -6.51 -12.38
C ALA A 353 -6.69 -5.03 -12.14
N ILE A 354 -5.49 -4.57 -12.52
CA ILE A 354 -5.11 -3.16 -12.45
C ILE A 354 -6.02 -2.30 -13.32
N GLU A 355 -6.30 -2.69 -14.57
CA GLU A 355 -7.24 -1.96 -15.44
C GLU A 355 -8.63 -1.79 -14.83
N ILE A 356 -9.10 -2.78 -14.06
CA ILE A 356 -10.41 -2.76 -13.40
C ILE A 356 -10.37 -1.92 -12.12
N ILE A 357 -9.33 -2.07 -11.30
CA ILE A 357 -9.22 -1.43 -9.98
C ILE A 357 -8.83 0.04 -10.11
N ARG A 358 -7.88 0.37 -11.00
CA ARG A 358 -7.32 1.72 -11.16
C ARG A 358 -8.38 2.81 -11.42
N PRO A 359 -9.42 2.63 -12.25
CA PRO A 359 -10.44 3.67 -12.44
C PRO A 359 -11.42 3.81 -11.26
N THR A 360 -11.32 2.97 -10.22
CA THR A 360 -12.30 2.95 -9.13
C THR A 360 -11.87 3.81 -7.94
N ASN A 361 -12.85 4.47 -7.30
CA ASN A 361 -12.64 5.10 -6.00
C ASN A 361 -12.67 4.06 -4.87
N HIS A 362 -12.19 4.42 -3.68
CA HIS A 362 -12.08 3.52 -2.53
C HIS A 362 -13.40 2.85 -2.09
N TYR A 363 -14.57 3.47 -2.28
CA TYR A 363 -15.85 2.81 -1.97
C TYR A 363 -16.21 1.74 -3.00
N VAL A 364 -16.01 2.05 -4.27
CA VAL A 364 -16.24 1.12 -5.37
C VAL A 364 -15.25 -0.04 -5.27
N PHE A 365 -14.00 0.22 -4.88
CA PHE A 365 -12.99 -0.81 -4.62
C PHE A 365 -13.45 -1.82 -3.57
N VAL A 366 -13.97 -1.38 -2.42
CA VAL A 366 -14.50 -2.30 -1.40
C VAL A 366 -15.68 -3.12 -1.96
N ARG A 367 -16.55 -2.51 -2.75
CA ARG A 367 -17.67 -3.24 -3.39
C ARG A 367 -17.18 -4.29 -4.40
N LEU A 368 -16.17 -3.97 -5.21
CA LEU A 368 -15.55 -4.92 -6.13
C LEU A 368 -14.91 -6.08 -5.37
N TYR A 369 -14.25 -5.80 -4.25
CA TYR A 369 -13.72 -6.82 -3.37
C TYR A 369 -14.82 -7.71 -2.76
N GLU A 370 -15.95 -7.15 -2.34
CA GLU A 370 -17.10 -7.94 -1.86
C GLU A 370 -17.62 -8.89 -2.95
N MET A 371 -17.80 -8.39 -4.17
CA MET A 371 -18.23 -9.19 -5.32
C MET A 371 -17.22 -10.29 -5.66
N ALA A 372 -15.93 -9.99 -5.58
CA ALA A 372 -14.86 -10.97 -5.78
C ALA A 372 -14.88 -12.06 -4.69
N CYS A 373 -15.13 -11.68 -3.44
CA CYS A 373 -15.33 -12.64 -2.35
C CYS A 373 -16.53 -13.55 -2.60
N ASP A 374 -17.65 -13.00 -3.06
CA ASP A 374 -18.83 -13.79 -3.42
C ASP A 374 -18.51 -14.79 -4.54
N ALA A 375 -17.75 -14.36 -5.57
CA ALA A 375 -17.33 -15.20 -6.69
C ALA A 375 -16.48 -16.40 -6.25
N LEU A 376 -15.59 -16.16 -5.30
CA LEU A 376 -14.62 -17.11 -4.76
C LEU A 376 -15.15 -17.86 -3.52
N HIS A 377 -16.44 -17.70 -3.19
CA HIS A 377 -17.10 -18.34 -2.05
C HIS A 377 -16.40 -18.06 -0.71
N ILE A 378 -15.91 -16.83 -0.52
CA ILE A 378 -15.31 -16.37 0.74
C ILE A 378 -16.43 -15.85 1.65
N ALA A 379 -16.57 -16.49 2.81
CA ALA A 379 -17.57 -16.17 3.82
C ALA A 379 -17.37 -14.76 4.41
N GLU A 380 -18.44 -14.10 4.85
CA GLU A 380 -18.43 -12.69 5.31
C GLU A 380 -17.43 -12.45 6.46
N GLU A 381 -17.33 -13.41 7.38
CA GLU A 381 -16.42 -13.44 8.52
C GLU A 381 -14.94 -13.47 8.12
N ASN A 382 -14.62 -14.09 6.98
CA ASN A 382 -13.25 -14.23 6.45
C ASN A 382 -12.84 -13.07 5.54
N ARG A 383 -13.78 -12.18 5.18
CA ARG A 383 -13.49 -10.99 4.38
C ARG A 383 -12.64 -10.01 5.17
N MET A 384 -11.67 -9.40 4.52
CA MET A 384 -10.74 -8.45 5.15
C MET A 384 -11.43 -7.13 5.51
N MET A 385 -12.20 -6.56 4.58
CA MET A 385 -13.00 -5.35 4.78
C MET A 385 -14.30 -5.43 3.97
N THR A 386 -15.41 -4.96 4.55
CA THR A 386 -16.71 -4.85 3.86
C THR A 386 -17.30 -3.47 4.10
N ARG A 387 -18.18 -3.00 3.22
CA ARG A 387 -18.89 -1.73 3.40
C ARG A 387 -19.70 -1.74 4.68
N LYS A 388 -20.40 -2.85 4.96
CA LYS A 388 -21.16 -3.06 6.20
C LYS A 388 -20.27 -2.91 7.44
N ARG A 389 -19.07 -3.50 7.42
CA ARG A 389 -18.11 -3.39 8.53
C ARG A 389 -17.59 -1.97 8.68
N PHE A 390 -17.21 -1.31 7.59
CA PHE A 390 -16.79 0.08 7.61
C PHE A 390 -17.85 1.00 8.21
N TYR A 391 -19.09 0.95 7.72
CA TYR A 391 -20.17 1.79 8.26
C TYR A 391 -20.44 1.49 9.73
N ARG A 392 -20.39 0.22 10.16
CA ARG A 392 -20.50 -0.15 11.58
C ARG A 392 -19.38 0.46 12.42
N LEU A 393 -18.13 0.45 11.94
CA LEU A 393 -16.99 1.06 12.64
C LEU A 393 -17.18 2.58 12.79
N VAL A 394 -17.63 3.26 11.73
CA VAL A 394 -17.92 4.70 11.77
C VAL A 394 -19.02 5.02 12.78
N GLN A 395 -20.10 4.24 12.80
CA GLN A 395 -21.19 4.42 13.77
C GLN A 395 -20.71 4.20 15.22
N VAL A 396 -19.93 3.14 15.47
CA VAL A 396 -19.37 2.87 16.80
C VAL A 396 -18.43 4.00 17.25
N ALA A 397 -17.58 4.50 16.36
CA ALA A 397 -16.69 5.63 16.66
C ALA A 397 -17.47 6.90 16.98
N LYS A 398 -18.54 7.19 16.22
CA LYS A 398 -19.43 8.34 16.46
C LYS A 398 -20.12 8.25 17.82
N MET A 399 -20.72 7.10 18.13
CA MET A 399 -21.38 6.88 19.43
C MET A 399 -20.41 7.04 20.61
N LYS A 400 -19.21 6.47 20.52
CA LYS A 400 -18.18 6.60 21.58
C LYS A 400 -17.75 8.05 21.80
N TYR A 401 -17.61 8.79 20.71
CA TYR A 401 -17.30 10.21 20.76
C TYR A 401 -18.41 11.01 21.47
N GLU A 402 -19.67 10.80 21.09
CA GLU A 402 -20.82 11.47 21.69
C GLU A 402 -20.95 11.16 23.18
N MET A 403 -20.74 9.90 23.58
CA MET A 403 -20.72 9.51 25.00
C MET A 403 -19.61 10.22 25.78
N GLN A 404 -18.40 10.33 25.21
CA GLN A 404 -17.29 11.02 25.88
C GLN A 404 -17.58 12.52 25.99
N ARG A 405 -18.06 13.15 24.91
CA ARG A 405 -18.45 14.56 24.90
C ARG A 405 -19.53 14.86 25.95
N LYS A 406 -20.53 13.99 26.08
CA LYS A 406 -21.57 14.10 27.12
C LYS A 406 -20.96 14.08 28.51
N LYS A 407 -20.08 13.12 28.81
CA LYS A 407 -19.37 13.04 30.10
C LYS A 407 -18.52 14.28 30.39
N ASP A 408 -17.86 14.83 29.37
CA ASP A 408 -17.01 16.01 29.54
C ASP A 408 -17.85 17.27 29.83
N LEU A 409 -19.01 17.41 29.19
CA LEU A 409 -19.97 18.49 29.48
C LEU A 409 -20.56 18.37 30.88
N GLU A 410 -20.98 17.17 31.28
CA GLU A 410 -21.50 16.88 32.62
C GLU A 410 -20.47 17.18 33.71
N LYS A 411 -19.19 16.83 33.48
CA LYS A 411 -18.08 17.19 34.38
C LYS A 411 -17.80 18.69 34.45
N GLY A 412 -18.08 19.42 33.36
CA GLY A 412 -17.93 20.87 33.29
C GLY A 412 -19.10 21.64 33.91
N GLY A 413 -20.07 20.96 34.52
CA GLY A 413 -21.26 21.60 35.12
C GLY A 413 -22.36 21.96 34.11
N PHE A 414 -22.24 21.52 32.85
CA PHE A 414 -23.26 21.73 31.83
C PHE A 414 -24.10 20.46 31.64
N ALA A 415 -25.42 20.56 31.81
CA ALA A 415 -26.33 19.49 31.44
C ALA A 415 -26.33 19.32 29.91
N TYR A 416 -25.98 18.13 29.42
CA TYR A 416 -26.06 17.83 28.00
C TYR A 416 -27.53 17.74 27.56
N ILE A 417 -27.98 18.72 26.76
CA ILE A 417 -29.28 18.67 26.07
C ILE A 417 -29.04 18.11 24.66
N PRO A 418 -29.61 16.94 24.30
CA PRO A 418 -29.53 16.42 22.94
C PRO A 418 -30.03 17.46 21.93
N GLN A 419 -29.42 17.53 20.75
CA GLN A 419 -29.78 18.50 19.72
C GLN A 419 -31.24 18.38 19.25
N GLU A 420 -31.85 17.20 19.43
CA GLU A 420 -33.26 16.89 19.17
C GLU A 420 -34.22 17.48 20.22
N ASN A 421 -33.69 17.97 21.35
CA ASN A 421 -34.42 18.56 22.48
C ASN A 421 -33.99 20.00 22.78
N LEU A 422 -33.26 20.66 21.86
CA LEU A 422 -33.08 22.11 21.96
C LEU A 422 -34.45 22.76 21.71
N PRO A 423 -34.92 23.67 22.57
CA PRO A 423 -36.11 24.45 22.27
C PRO A 423 -35.89 25.14 20.92
N ASP A 424 -36.90 25.07 20.06
CA ASP A 424 -36.88 25.75 18.77
C ASP A 424 -36.58 27.22 19.04
N ILE A 425 -35.54 27.79 18.41
CA ILE A 425 -35.08 29.16 18.69
C ILE A 425 -36.23 30.17 18.44
N ASN A 426 -37.19 29.81 17.60
CA ASN A 426 -38.42 30.57 17.34
C ASN A 426 -39.40 30.64 18.54
N GLU A 427 -39.30 29.75 19.53
CA GLU A 427 -40.20 29.73 20.69
C GLU A 427 -39.68 30.62 21.83
N GLN A 428 -38.35 30.82 21.94
CA GLN A 428 -37.76 31.78 22.88
C GLN A 428 -37.95 33.23 22.43
N GLU A 429 -37.95 33.51 21.12
CA GLU A 429 -38.28 34.84 20.59
C GLU A 429 -39.76 35.20 20.81
N ARG A 430 -40.67 34.22 20.77
CA ARG A 430 -42.11 34.42 21.06
C ARG A 430 -42.44 34.74 22.52
N ILE A 431 -41.65 34.28 23.47
CA ILE A 431 -41.87 34.55 24.91
C ILE A 431 -41.33 35.94 25.29
N ALA A 432 -40.33 36.44 24.56
CA ALA A 432 -39.80 37.81 24.73
C ALA A 432 -40.71 38.91 24.15
N GLU A 433 -41.72 38.57 23.35
CA GLU A 433 -42.75 39.50 22.86
C GLU A 433 -44.01 39.56 23.75
N LEU A 434 -44.08 38.74 24.81
CA LEU A 434 -45.23 38.66 25.74
C LEU A 434 -44.89 39.05 27.19
N LEU A 435 -43.69 39.58 27.42
CA LEU A 435 -43.25 40.26 28.65
C LEU A 435 -42.69 41.63 28.26
#